data_AF-A0A1H5V487-F1
#
_entry.id   AF-A0A1H5V487-F1
#
_cell.length_a   1.000
_cell.length_b   1.000
_cell.length_c   1.000
_cell.angle_alpha   90.00
_cell.angle_beta   90.00
_cell.angle_gamma   90.00
#
_symmetry.space_group_name_H-M   'P 1'
#
loop_
_entity.id
_entity.type
_entity.pdbx_description
1 polymer ?
#
loop_
_entity_poly.entity_id
_entity_poly.type
_entity_poly.pdbx_seq_one_letter_code
_entity_poly.pdbx_strand_id
1 'polypeptide(L)'
;MELNKIELLIEKYFQGETNIVEENELRTYFSSLNVAQHLEQYKPFFGYFSLAADQKFAPEIPLQSIPKFREKDKKRNLAWLSIAASVVVLIGIGTYIYYNYEDANGKQDLGTYDDPEVAFRQTQKALALLSNHVNVGIESVHYVKEYQKSKELIFKQ
;
A
#
# COMPACT_ATOMS: atom_id res chain seq x y z
N MET A 1 -42.14 -61.03 14.43
CA MET A 1 -42.06 -60.95 12.95
C MET A 1 -41.54 -59.60 12.46
N GLU A 2 -41.70 -58.48 13.19
CA GLU A 2 -41.19 -57.17 12.72
C GLU A 2 -39.69 -56.92 12.94
N LEU A 3 -39.04 -57.59 13.90
CA LEU A 3 -37.60 -57.42 14.18
C LEU A 3 -36.71 -57.83 13.00
N ASN A 4 -37.03 -58.95 12.34
CA ASN A 4 -36.29 -59.44 11.17
C ASN A 4 -36.33 -58.45 9.99
N LYS A 5 -37.40 -57.66 9.89
CA LYS A 5 -37.53 -56.62 8.87
C LYS A 5 -36.56 -55.47 9.15
N ILE A 6 -36.48 -55.03 10.41
CA ILE A 6 -35.53 -53.98 10.83
C ILE A 6 -34.08 -54.44 10.67
N GLU A 7 -33.76 -55.68 11.01
CA GLU A 7 -32.43 -56.25 10.79
C GLU A 7 -32.02 -56.23 9.31
N LEU A 8 -32.93 -56.64 8.42
CA LEU A 8 -32.69 -56.59 6.97
C LEU A 8 -32.50 -55.15 6.47
N LEU A 9 -33.28 -54.20 7.00
CA LEU A 9 -33.15 -52.79 6.64
C LEU A 9 -31.82 -52.19 7.13
N ILE A 10 -31.32 -52.61 8.29
CA ILE A 10 -30.01 -52.17 8.80
C ILE A 10 -28.88 -52.68 7.89
N GLU A 11 -28.92 -53.95 7.50
CA GLU A 11 -27.93 -54.50 6.56
C GLU A 11 -27.98 -53.74 5.22
N LYS A 12 -29.18 -53.56 4.67
CA LYS A 12 -29.40 -52.80 3.44
C LYS A 12 -28.88 -51.36 3.53
N TYR A 13 -29.06 -50.72 4.68
CA TYR A 13 -28.56 -49.36 4.94
C TYR A 13 -27.03 -49.31 4.90
N PHE A 14 -26.36 -50.29 5.53
CA PHE A 14 -24.90 -50.38 5.49
C PHE A 14 -24.35 -50.71 4.10
N GLN A 15 -25.12 -51.43 3.27
CA GLN A 15 -24.79 -51.63 1.85
C GLN A 15 -25.13 -50.43 0.96
N GLY A 16 -25.81 -49.39 1.50
CA GLY A 16 -26.19 -48.20 0.74
C GLY A 16 -27.35 -48.42 -0.24
N GLU A 17 -28.17 -49.45 -0.03
CA GLU A 17 -29.27 -49.83 -0.94
C GLU A 17 -30.65 -49.35 -0.43
N THR A 18 -30.70 -48.60 0.66
CA THR A 18 -31.96 -48.10 1.23
C THR A 18 -32.59 -46.98 0.43
N ASN A 19 -33.91 -46.86 0.54
CA ASN A 19 -34.67 -45.71 0.06
C ASN A 19 -35.13 -44.80 1.21
N ILE A 20 -35.60 -43.60 0.89
CA ILE A 20 -36.01 -42.59 1.89
C ILE A 20 -37.15 -43.10 2.80
N VAL A 21 -38.04 -43.95 2.30
CA VAL A 21 -39.17 -44.50 3.07
C VAL A 21 -38.66 -45.51 4.10
N GLU A 22 -37.76 -46.39 3.70
CA GLU A 22 -37.09 -47.38 4.54
C GLU A 22 -36.23 -46.70 5.64
N GLU A 23 -35.51 -45.63 5.30
CA GLU A 23 -34.73 -44.85 6.27
C GLU A 23 -35.62 -44.13 7.28
N ASN A 24 -36.80 -43.66 6.86
CA ASN A 24 -37.77 -43.06 7.77
C ASN A 24 -38.37 -44.11 8.72
N GLU A 25 -38.54 -45.36 8.25
CA GLU A 25 -38.95 -46.49 9.08
C GLU A 25 -37.88 -46.81 10.15
N LEU A 26 -36.61 -46.89 9.75
CA LEU A 26 -35.47 -47.05 10.68
C LEU A 26 -35.43 -45.91 11.71
N ARG A 27 -35.57 -44.66 11.27
CA ARG A 27 -35.61 -43.49 12.16
C ARG A 27 -36.74 -43.58 13.17
N THR A 28 -37.94 -43.97 12.72
CA THR A 28 -39.12 -44.08 13.59
C THR A 28 -38.94 -45.18 14.63
N TYR A 29 -38.43 -46.34 14.21
CA TYR A 29 -38.14 -47.47 15.11
C TYR A 29 -37.14 -47.10 16.20
N PHE A 30 -35.99 -46.51 15.82
CA PHE A 30 -34.92 -46.15 16.76
C PHE A 30 -35.18 -44.88 17.58
N SER A 31 -36.17 -44.07 17.19
CA SER A 31 -36.68 -42.95 18.01
C SER A 31 -37.64 -43.41 19.11
N SER A 32 -38.16 -44.64 19.03
CA SER A 32 -39.05 -45.18 20.06
C SER A 32 -38.27 -45.60 21.33
N LEU A 33 -38.95 -45.61 22.47
CA LEU A 33 -38.36 -46.03 23.76
C LEU A 33 -38.12 -47.55 23.85
N ASN A 34 -38.71 -48.35 22.95
CA ASN A 34 -38.74 -49.81 23.02
C ASN A 34 -37.98 -50.45 21.84
N VAL A 35 -36.65 -50.29 21.86
CA VAL A 35 -35.74 -50.92 20.89
C VAL A 35 -35.28 -52.27 21.43
N ALA A 36 -35.22 -53.29 20.56
CA ALA A 36 -34.74 -54.60 20.97
C ALA A 36 -33.28 -54.55 21.46
N GLN A 37 -32.98 -55.30 22.52
CA GLN A 37 -31.69 -55.26 23.22
C GLN A 37 -30.47 -55.48 22.30
N HIS A 38 -30.58 -56.37 21.30
CA HIS A 38 -29.49 -56.64 20.36
C HIS A 38 -29.29 -55.56 19.29
N LEU A 39 -30.30 -54.72 19.07
CA LEU A 39 -30.29 -53.60 18.11
C LEU A 39 -29.95 -52.27 18.77
N GLU A 40 -29.90 -52.21 20.10
CA GLU A 40 -29.63 -50.99 20.86
C GLU A 40 -28.28 -50.34 20.46
N GLN A 41 -27.31 -51.15 20.03
CA GLN A 41 -26.01 -50.67 19.51
C GLN A 41 -26.14 -49.74 18.28
N TYR A 42 -27.21 -49.88 17.49
CA TYR A 42 -27.45 -49.07 16.29
C TYR A 42 -28.25 -47.80 16.56
N LYS A 43 -28.76 -47.63 17.79
CA LYS A 43 -29.55 -46.46 18.21
C LYS A 43 -28.87 -45.11 17.95
N PRO A 44 -27.55 -44.93 18.16
CA PRO A 44 -26.88 -43.66 17.86
C PRO A 44 -26.92 -43.26 16.38
N PHE A 45 -27.01 -44.24 15.46
CA PHE A 45 -27.01 -43.98 14.01
C PHE A 45 -28.33 -43.38 13.53
N PHE A 46 -29.45 -43.83 14.08
CA PHE A 46 -30.79 -43.49 13.58
C PHE A 46 -31.61 -42.62 14.54
N GLY A 47 -31.28 -42.61 15.84
CA GLY A 47 -32.03 -41.92 16.89
C GLY A 47 -31.58 -40.49 17.22
N TYR A 48 -30.42 -40.03 16.71
CA TYR A 48 -29.90 -38.69 17.03
C TYR A 48 -30.72 -37.55 16.40
N PHE A 49 -31.38 -37.82 15.28
CA PHE A 49 -32.06 -36.79 14.48
C PHE A 49 -33.28 -36.18 15.19
N SER A 50 -33.96 -36.89 16.08
CA SER A 50 -35.10 -36.35 16.84
C SER A 50 -34.65 -35.29 17.85
N LEU A 51 -33.57 -35.57 18.59
CA LEU A 51 -32.94 -34.64 19.54
C LEU A 51 -32.34 -33.40 18.84
N ALA A 52 -31.72 -33.59 17.67
CA ALA A 52 -31.15 -32.47 16.89
C ALA A 52 -32.22 -31.60 16.22
N ALA A 53 -33.39 -32.16 15.86
CA ALA A 53 -34.49 -31.40 15.28
C ALA A 53 -35.13 -30.40 16.27
N ASP A 54 -35.14 -30.75 17.57
CA ASP A 54 -35.61 -29.87 18.63
C ASP A 54 -34.59 -28.79 19.01
N GLN A 55 -33.31 -28.99 18.71
CA GLN A 55 -32.27 -27.96 18.82
C GLN A 55 -32.39 -26.94 17.69
N LYS A 56 -33.44 -26.13 17.72
CA LYS A 56 -33.49 -24.90 16.94
C LYS A 56 -32.44 -23.96 17.53
N PHE A 57 -31.44 -23.59 16.74
CA PHE A 57 -30.58 -22.45 17.04
C PHE A 57 -31.50 -21.22 17.15
N ALA A 58 -31.93 -20.92 18.37
CA ALA A 58 -32.63 -19.72 18.76
C ALA A 58 -31.61 -18.83 19.46
N PRO A 59 -30.63 -18.25 18.74
CA PRO A 59 -29.86 -17.20 19.32
C PRO A 59 -30.84 -16.06 19.56
N GLU A 60 -31.08 -15.73 20.82
CA GLU A 60 -31.48 -14.38 21.20
C GLU A 60 -30.29 -13.45 20.91
N ILE A 61 -29.85 -13.39 19.66
CA ILE A 61 -29.13 -12.23 19.19
C ILE A 61 -30.23 -11.18 19.16
N PRO A 62 -30.21 -10.16 20.06
CA PRO A 62 -31.01 -9.00 19.79
C PRO A 62 -30.61 -8.58 18.38
N LEU A 63 -31.56 -8.57 17.45
CA LEU A 63 -31.42 -7.91 16.17
C LEU A 63 -31.30 -6.41 16.46
N GLN A 64 -30.20 -6.01 17.12
CA GLN A 64 -29.58 -4.74 16.92
C GLN A 64 -29.28 -4.78 15.44
N SER A 65 -30.20 -4.19 14.69
CA SER A 65 -30.13 -3.92 13.27
C SER A 65 -28.69 -3.99 12.85
N ILE A 66 -28.32 -4.99 12.03
CA ILE A 66 -27.02 -5.02 11.36
C ILE A 66 -26.75 -3.57 10.99
N PRO A 67 -25.74 -2.88 11.58
CA PRO A 67 -25.49 -1.53 11.19
C PRO A 67 -25.11 -1.69 9.73
N LYS A 68 -26.03 -1.32 8.82
CA LYS A 68 -25.82 -1.34 7.37
C LYS A 68 -24.39 -0.92 7.19
N PHE A 69 -23.54 -1.85 6.71
CA PHE A 69 -22.10 -1.63 6.61
C PHE A 69 -21.93 -0.21 6.13
N ARG A 70 -21.37 0.58 7.04
CA ARG A 70 -21.49 2.02 7.08
C ARG A 70 -20.81 2.55 5.82
N GLU A 71 -21.57 2.75 4.75
CA GLU A 71 -21.12 3.55 3.59
C GLU A 71 -20.82 5.01 3.98
N LYS A 72 -21.02 5.36 5.27
CA LYS A 72 -20.92 6.72 5.77
C LYS A 72 -19.48 7.23 5.95
N ASP A 73 -18.46 6.39 5.80
CA ASP A 73 -17.07 6.82 6.04
C ASP A 73 -16.20 6.98 4.78
N LYS A 74 -16.74 6.76 3.56
CA LYS A 74 -16.01 7.08 2.31
C LYS A 74 -16.01 8.57 1.94
N LYS A 75 -16.88 9.38 2.55
CA LYS A 75 -17.02 10.81 2.21
C LYS A 75 -16.15 11.75 3.03
N ARG A 76 -15.43 11.26 4.05
CA ARG A 76 -14.86 12.17 5.06
C ARG A 76 -13.59 12.91 4.61
N ASN A 77 -12.88 12.45 3.56
CA ASN A 77 -11.57 13.02 3.22
C ASN A 77 -11.40 13.44 1.75
N LEU A 78 -12.43 13.34 0.91
CA LEU A 78 -12.36 13.78 -0.50
C LEU A 78 -12.15 15.29 -0.63
N ALA A 79 -12.72 16.09 0.27
CA ALA A 79 -12.51 17.54 0.29
C ALA A 79 -11.04 17.91 0.57
N TRP A 80 -10.39 17.21 1.51
CA TRP A 80 -8.96 17.40 1.80
C TRP A 80 -8.07 16.94 0.63
N LEU A 81 -8.49 15.90 -0.10
CA LEU A 81 -7.79 15.45 -1.31
C LEU A 81 -7.82 16.53 -2.42
N SER A 82 -8.97 17.19 -2.62
CA SER A 82 -9.09 18.28 -3.60
C SER A 82 -8.21 19.49 -3.24
N ILE A 83 -8.09 19.80 -1.95
CA ILE A 83 -7.22 20.88 -1.46
C ILE A 83 -5.74 20.50 -1.63
N ALA A 84 -5.37 19.25 -1.32
CA ALA A 84 -3.99 18.78 -1.55
C ALA A 84 -3.61 18.82 -3.04
N ALA A 85 -4.54 18.42 -3.92
CA ALA A 85 -4.32 18.45 -5.37
C ALA A 85 -4.09 19.87 -5.90
N SER A 86 -4.86 20.86 -5.43
CA SER A 86 -4.67 22.25 -5.88
C SER A 86 -3.33 22.84 -5.43
N VAL A 87 -2.88 22.53 -4.21
CA VAL A 87 -1.57 22.94 -3.71
C VAL A 87 -0.44 22.33 -4.54
N VAL A 88 -0.51 21.04 -4.85
CA VAL A 88 0.48 20.35 -5.70
C VAL A 88 0.53 20.96 -7.11
N VAL A 89 -0.62 21.27 -7.70
CA VAL A 89 -0.68 21.93 -9.02
C VAL A 89 -0.04 23.33 -8.99
N LEU A 90 -0.33 24.14 -7.97
CA LEU A 90 0.27 25.47 -7.83
C LEU A 90 1.78 25.40 -7.64
N ILE A 91 2.27 24.47 -6.81
CA ILE A 91 3.71 24.24 -6.63
C ILE A 91 4.34 23.73 -7.92
N GLY A 92 3.69 22.80 -8.63
CA GLY A 92 4.17 22.26 -9.91
C GLY A 92 4.30 23.33 -10.98
N ILE A 93 3.28 24.18 -11.14
CA ILE A 93 3.31 25.30 -12.10
C ILE A 93 4.33 26.35 -11.65
N GLY A 94 4.37 26.71 -10.37
CA GLY A 94 5.30 27.71 -9.84
C GLY A 94 6.75 27.29 -9.99
N THR A 95 7.07 26.04 -9.66
CA THR A 95 8.43 25.47 -9.83
C THR A 95 8.79 25.34 -11.32
N TYR A 96 7.86 24.89 -12.16
CA TYR A 96 8.08 24.83 -13.61
C TYR A 96 8.37 26.21 -14.19
N ILE A 97 7.56 27.22 -13.87
CA ILE A 97 7.81 28.59 -14.32
C ILE A 97 9.15 29.07 -13.77
N TYR A 98 9.43 28.92 -12.47
CA TYR A 98 10.69 29.37 -11.87
C TYR A 98 11.92 28.80 -12.58
N TYR A 99 11.95 27.50 -12.87
CA TYR A 99 13.08 26.88 -13.55
C TYR A 99 13.16 27.21 -15.04
N ASN A 100 12.03 27.49 -15.70
CA ASN A 100 12.00 27.81 -17.13
C ASN A 100 11.95 29.34 -17.40
N TYR A 101 11.92 30.18 -16.36
CA TYR A 101 11.83 31.64 -16.49
C TYR A 101 13.15 32.24 -16.99
N GLU A 102 14.29 31.63 -16.67
CA GLU A 102 15.59 32.05 -17.20
C GLU A 102 15.74 31.77 -18.70
N ASP A 103 15.01 30.78 -19.25
CA ASP A 103 15.13 30.40 -20.66
C ASP A 103 14.27 31.30 -21.59
N ALA A 104 13.18 31.87 -21.07
CA ALA A 104 12.28 32.72 -21.87
C ALA A 104 12.71 34.19 -22.00
N ASN A 105 13.51 34.70 -21.04
CA ASN A 105 14.05 36.07 -21.05
C ASN A 105 15.56 36.14 -21.31
N GLY A 106 16.18 35.00 -21.65
CA GLY A 106 17.57 34.91 -22.08
C GLY A 106 17.80 35.55 -23.44
N LYS A 107 17.64 36.87 -23.55
CA LYS A 107 18.59 37.63 -24.35
C LYS A 107 19.93 37.30 -23.72
N GLN A 108 20.69 36.44 -24.39
CA GLN A 108 22.08 36.18 -24.08
C GLN A 108 22.77 37.56 -24.16
N ASP A 109 22.86 38.26 -23.03
CA ASP A 109 23.65 39.47 -22.91
C ASP A 109 25.11 39.01 -22.95
N LEU A 110 25.61 38.84 -24.17
CA LEU A 110 26.97 38.40 -24.46
C LEU A 110 28.01 39.50 -24.11
N GLY A 111 27.59 40.57 -23.42
CA GLY A 111 28.44 41.68 -23.03
C GLY A 111 28.73 42.68 -24.15
N THR A 112 28.00 42.60 -25.26
CA THR A 112 28.14 43.52 -26.39
C THR A 112 27.14 44.66 -26.23
N TYR A 113 27.66 45.88 -26.06
CA TYR A 113 26.87 47.10 -25.97
C TYR A 113 26.97 47.88 -27.29
N ASP A 114 25.83 48.28 -27.87
CA ASP A 114 25.78 49.08 -29.10
C ASP A 114 26.27 50.53 -28.87
N ASP A 115 26.17 51.02 -27.62
CA ASP A 115 26.59 52.35 -27.22
C ASP A 115 28.06 52.34 -26.72
N PRO A 116 28.96 53.12 -27.34
CA PRO A 116 30.38 53.12 -27.00
C PRO A 116 30.69 53.66 -25.59
N GLU A 117 29.89 54.61 -25.07
CA GLU A 117 30.08 55.15 -23.72
C GLU A 117 29.71 54.11 -22.66
N VAL A 118 28.62 53.37 -22.90
CA VAL A 118 28.17 52.29 -22.01
C VAL A 118 29.16 51.14 -22.03
N ALA A 119 29.64 50.74 -23.21
CA ALA A 119 30.66 49.70 -23.37
C ALA A 119 31.92 50.04 -22.56
N PHE A 120 32.45 51.25 -22.75
CA PHE A 120 33.64 51.72 -22.06
C PHE A 120 33.48 51.69 -20.52
N ARG A 121 32.34 52.17 -20.01
CA ARG A 121 32.05 52.15 -18.57
C ARG A 121 31.99 50.73 -18.00
N GLN A 122 31.37 49.79 -18.72
CA GLN A 122 31.31 48.39 -18.28
C GLN A 122 32.67 47.72 -18.35
N THR A 123 33.48 48.00 -19.38
CA THR A 123 34.87 47.54 -19.46
C THR A 123 35.71 48.07 -18.30
N GLN A 124 35.60 49.36 -17.96
CA GLN A 124 36.29 49.93 -16.79
C GLN A 124 35.90 49.22 -15.49
N LYS A 125 34.62 48.93 -15.30
CA LYS A 125 34.12 48.19 -14.14
C LYS A 125 34.68 46.76 -14.09
N ALA A 126 34.68 46.05 -15.21
CA ALA A 126 35.26 44.70 -15.30
C ALA A 126 36.77 44.71 -15.02
N LEU A 127 37.51 45.67 -15.59
CA LEU A 127 38.94 45.84 -15.34
C LEU A 127 39.24 46.18 -13.88
N ALA A 128 38.41 47.00 -13.24
CA ALA A 128 38.56 47.31 -11.81
C ALA A 128 38.36 46.07 -10.92
N LEU A 129 37.36 45.24 -11.25
CA LEU A 129 37.14 43.97 -10.54
C LEU A 129 38.31 43.00 -10.73
N LEU A 130 38.85 42.91 -11.95
CA LEU A 130 40.04 42.10 -12.25
C LEU A 130 41.27 42.62 -11.50
N SER A 131 41.48 43.94 -11.50
CA SER A 131 42.62 44.58 -10.83
C SER A 131 42.70 44.23 -9.34
N ASN A 132 41.55 44.19 -8.64
CA ASN A 132 41.50 43.79 -7.24
C ASN A 132 42.01 42.35 -7.00
N HIS A 133 41.84 41.45 -7.98
CA HIS A 133 42.20 40.04 -7.86
C HIS A 133 43.57 39.69 -8.46
N VAL A 134 44.09 40.52 -9.38
CA VAL A 134 45.44 40.34 -9.95
C VAL A 134 46.51 40.43 -8.86
N ASN A 135 46.33 41.30 -7.86
CA ASN A 135 47.31 41.45 -6.78
C ASN A 135 47.47 40.15 -5.96
N VAL A 136 46.36 39.44 -5.71
CA VAL A 136 46.35 38.13 -5.02
C VAL A 136 47.05 37.06 -5.86
N GLY A 137 46.83 37.07 -7.19
CA GLY A 137 47.52 36.18 -8.11
C GLY A 137 49.04 36.37 -8.11
N ILE A 138 49.51 37.62 -8.14
CA ILE A 138 50.95 37.95 -8.12
C ILE A 138 51.63 37.51 -6.83
N GLU A 139 50.95 37.64 -5.68
CA GLU A 139 51.48 37.20 -4.38
C GLU A 139 51.75 35.68 -4.35
N SER A 140 50.83 34.88 -4.88
CA SER A 140 51.02 33.42 -4.98
C SER A 140 52.19 33.02 -5.90
N VAL A 141 52.47 33.80 -6.95
CA VAL A 141 53.64 33.61 -7.82
C VAL A 141 54.95 33.88 -7.06
N HIS A 142 54.93 34.77 -6.06
CA HIS A 142 56.10 35.02 -5.22
C HIS A 142 56.50 33.77 -4.41
N TYR A 143 55.53 33.02 -3.89
CA TYR A 143 55.79 31.76 -3.18
C TYR A 143 56.45 30.70 -4.08
N VAL A 144 56.02 30.61 -5.34
CA VAL A 144 56.63 29.70 -6.33
C VAL A 144 58.08 30.07 -6.62
N LYS A 145 58.42 31.36 -6.65
CA LYS A 145 59.81 31.81 -6.79
C LYS A 145 60.68 31.41 -5.60
N GLU A 146 60.18 31.51 -4.37
CA GLU A 146 60.95 31.11 -3.18
C GLU A 146 61.16 29.59 -3.12
N TYR A 147 60.16 28.81 -3.55
CA TYR A 147 60.31 27.37 -3.74
C TYR A 147 61.41 27.04 -4.76
N GLN A 148 61.41 27.70 -5.92
CA GLN A 148 62.41 27.47 -6.96
C GLN A 148 63.82 27.83 -6.48
N LYS A 149 63.97 28.96 -5.77
CA LYS A 149 65.23 29.38 -5.15
C LYS A 149 65.72 28.38 -4.09
N SER A 150 64.81 27.88 -3.26
CA SER A 150 65.13 26.85 -2.25
C SER A 150 65.55 25.54 -2.91
N LYS A 151 64.85 25.13 -3.97
CA LYS A 151 65.20 23.95 -4.77
C LYS A 151 66.59 24.09 -5.40
N GLU A 152 66.90 25.24 -6.00
CA GLU A 152 68.21 25.52 -6.59
C GLU A 152 69.34 25.60 -5.55
N LEU A 153 69.04 26.00 -4.31
CA LEU A 153 70.00 25.97 -3.20
C LEU A 153 70.26 24.55 -2.69
N ILE A 154 69.21 23.73 -2.55
CA ILE A 154 69.27 22.39 -1.93
C ILE A 154 69.73 21.32 -2.94
N PHE A 155 69.27 21.40 -4.18
CA PHE A 155 69.52 20.39 -5.22
C PHE A 155 70.56 20.85 -6.25
N LYS A 156 71.57 21.65 -5.84
CA LYS A 156 72.71 21.97 -6.71
C LYS A 156 73.40 20.69 -7.20
N GLN A 157 73.13 20.33 -8.45
CA GLN A 157 74.02 19.54 -9.30
C GLN A 157 74.57 20.47 -10.38
#